data_AF-A0A7X7KH69-F1
#
_entry.id   AF-A0A7X7KH69-F1
#
_cell.length_a   1.000
_cell.length_b   1.000
_cell.length_c   1.000
_cell.angle_alpha   90.00
_cell.angle_beta   90.00
_cell.angle_gamma   90.00
#
_symmetry.space_group_name_H-M   'P 1'
#
loop_
_entity.id
_entity.type
_entity.pdbx_description
1 polymer ?
#
loop_
_entity_poly.entity_id
_entity_poly.type
_entity_poly.pdbx_seq_one_letter_code
_entity_poly.pdbx_strand_id
1 'polypeptide(L)'
;MRNGSTIAEMLVVLCVVMLGLVMVSPAGGPSATTCTAAAAEPSEPAAKQPRPAGDALAAADKSVRELFADRLERARLPADRAKLACELLEIAQAPADSIAAERYALLLLARETAVEGRDRAAAFAASRLIAEGYMPAAADTADEQFDAAQELWRLAERIRDAGQQLKLQAAAAELYYYALPGLDGLKKVIAEKNVADEVKETRQTSKKRDAKDADLKLLLGTWVVKSSGGYAGRWTFHPDGRVVAERQTTGVWRYDADFVKVIWQSGAWETFARPINPNGTKGNGGTARAGNTLNAVKIADPESPDA
;
A
#
# COMPACT_ATOMS: atom_id res chain seq x y z
N MET A 1 -6.79 13.55 -57.34
CA MET A 1 -7.38 12.33 -56.75
C MET A 1 -7.00 12.32 -55.29
N ARG A 2 -8.02 12.32 -54.43
CA ARG A 2 -7.94 12.38 -52.96
C ARG A 2 -7.33 11.08 -52.43
N ASN A 3 -6.57 11.15 -51.33
CA ASN A 3 -6.47 10.14 -50.28
C ASN A 3 -5.84 10.79 -49.03
N GLY A 4 -6.62 11.67 -48.38
CA GLY A 4 -6.42 12.05 -46.99
C GLY A 4 -7.59 11.47 -46.21
N SER A 5 -7.42 10.28 -45.62
CA SER A 5 -8.41 9.65 -44.73
C SER A 5 -7.80 8.44 -44.00
N THR A 6 -6.96 8.67 -43.00
CA THR A 6 -6.57 7.60 -42.06
C THR A 6 -6.33 8.08 -40.62
N ILE A 7 -6.06 9.37 -40.39
CA ILE A 7 -5.84 9.87 -39.02
C ILE A 7 -7.16 10.34 -38.35
N ALA A 8 -8.14 10.77 -39.14
CA ALA A 8 -9.41 11.24 -38.60
C ALA A 8 -10.35 10.10 -38.17
N GLU A 9 -10.22 8.90 -38.75
CA GLU A 9 -11.12 7.77 -38.43
C GLU A 9 -10.72 7.01 -37.15
N MET A 10 -9.43 6.97 -36.78
CA MET A 10 -9.01 6.38 -35.49
C MET A 10 -9.45 7.21 -34.27
N LEU A 11 -9.68 8.51 -34.44
CA LEU A 11 -10.14 9.40 -33.37
C LEU A 11 -11.65 9.27 -33.08
N VAL A 12 -12.44 8.83 -34.05
CA VAL A 12 -13.90 8.70 -33.88
C VAL A 12 -14.27 7.42 -33.11
N VAL A 13 -13.50 6.34 -33.24
CA VAL A 13 -13.79 5.09 -32.54
C VAL A 13 -13.48 5.18 -31.04
N LEU A 14 -12.52 6.03 -30.64
CA LEU A 14 -12.23 6.29 -29.22
C LEU A 14 -13.26 7.22 -28.55
N CYS A 15 -13.89 8.12 -29.31
CA CYS A 15 -14.84 9.10 -28.78
C CYS A 15 -16.25 8.54 -28.46
N VAL A 16 -16.67 7.41 -29.06
CA VAL A 16 -18.03 6.88 -28.86
C VAL A 16 -18.20 6.18 -27.49
N VAL A 17 -17.11 5.86 -26.79
CA VAL A 17 -17.20 5.18 -25.47
C VAL A 17 -17.38 6.16 -24.29
N MET A 18 -17.16 7.47 -24.49
CA MET A 18 -17.20 8.46 -23.40
C MET A 18 -18.59 9.09 -23.11
N LEU A 19 -19.66 8.66 -23.80
CA LEU A 19 -21.01 9.25 -23.68
C LEU A 19 -22.08 8.32 -23.07
N GLY A 20 -21.65 7.33 -22.27
CA GLY A 20 -22.55 6.51 -21.46
C GLY A 20 -22.68 7.04 -20.03
N LEU A 21 -23.57 8.01 -19.84
CA LEU A 21 -23.99 8.55 -18.54
C LEU A 21 -24.51 7.41 -17.63
N VAL A 22 -23.79 7.07 -16.56
CA VAL A 22 -24.36 6.36 -15.40
C VAL A 22 -24.23 7.26 -14.18
N MET A 23 -25.39 7.55 -13.60
CA MET A 23 -25.63 8.42 -12.47
C MET A 23 -24.76 8.09 -11.25
N VAL A 24 -24.14 9.13 -10.70
CA VAL A 24 -23.55 9.14 -9.36
C VAL A 24 -24.67 9.04 -8.31
N SER A 25 -24.50 8.12 -7.36
CA SER A 25 -25.17 8.17 -6.05
C SER A 25 -24.11 8.05 -4.95
N PRO A 26 -24.13 8.86 -3.88
CA PRO A 26 -23.04 8.93 -2.91
C PRO A 26 -23.38 8.17 -1.61
N ALA A 27 -22.80 6.99 -1.39
CA ALA A 27 -22.66 6.41 -0.05
C ALA A 27 -21.72 5.20 -0.08
N GLY A 28 -20.57 5.30 0.58
CA GLY A 28 -19.68 4.15 0.81
C GLY A 28 -18.27 4.59 1.18
N GLY A 29 -17.87 4.32 2.43
CA GLY A 29 -16.61 4.76 3.03
C GLY A 29 -15.33 4.22 2.38
N PRO A 30 -14.15 4.59 2.94
CA PRO A 30 -12.85 4.30 2.33
C PRO A 30 -12.52 2.82 2.42
N SER A 31 -12.79 2.07 1.35
CA SER A 31 -12.21 0.75 1.15
C SER A 31 -10.74 0.91 0.75
N ALA A 32 -9.84 0.36 1.56
CA ALA A 32 -8.45 0.13 1.18
C ALA A 32 -8.45 -0.95 0.08
N THR A 33 -8.40 -0.52 -1.18
CA THR A 33 -8.26 -1.43 -2.33
C THR A 33 -6.84 -1.97 -2.35
N THR A 34 -6.64 -3.16 -1.81
CA THR A 34 -5.52 -4.02 -2.18
C THR A 34 -5.94 -4.87 -3.37
N CYS A 35 -5.32 -4.67 -4.53
CA CYS A 35 -5.49 -5.58 -5.66
C CYS A 35 -4.80 -6.91 -5.33
N THR A 36 -5.59 -7.87 -4.86
CA THR A 36 -5.18 -9.29 -4.89
C THR A 36 -5.39 -9.76 -6.32
N ALA A 37 -4.30 -9.94 -7.07
CA ALA A 37 -4.38 -10.62 -8.36
C ALA A 37 -4.89 -12.04 -8.13
N ALA A 38 -6.05 -12.37 -8.70
CA ALA A 38 -6.57 -13.73 -8.71
C ALA A 38 -5.57 -14.64 -9.43
N ALA A 39 -5.16 -15.72 -8.74
CA ALA A 39 -4.36 -16.76 -9.35
C ALA A 39 -5.18 -17.45 -10.45
N ALA A 40 -4.96 -17.05 -11.69
CA ALA A 40 -5.45 -17.76 -12.86
C ALA A 40 -4.63 -19.06 -13.01
N GLU A 41 -5.33 -20.17 -13.29
CA GLU A 41 -4.74 -21.47 -13.60
C GLU A 41 -3.81 -21.39 -14.83
N PRO A 42 -2.77 -22.25 -14.90
CA PRO A 42 -1.73 -22.15 -15.92
C PRO A 42 -2.29 -22.57 -17.29
N SER A 43 -2.64 -21.58 -18.09
CA SER A 43 -2.78 -21.73 -19.54
C SER A 43 -1.38 -21.88 -20.14
N GLU A 44 -1.25 -22.67 -21.22
CA GLU A 44 0.02 -22.90 -21.92
C GLU A 44 0.83 -21.61 -22.10
N PRO A 45 2.16 -21.63 -21.90
CA PRO A 45 2.96 -20.42 -21.96
C PRO A 45 2.94 -19.88 -23.40
N ALA A 46 2.19 -18.81 -23.60
CA ALA A 46 2.28 -18.01 -24.82
C ALA A 46 3.75 -17.63 -25.03
N ALA A 47 4.26 -17.78 -26.26
CA ALA A 47 5.65 -17.46 -26.58
C ALA A 47 5.95 -16.01 -26.20
N LYS A 48 7.01 -15.80 -25.39
CA LYS A 48 7.44 -14.45 -24.98
C LYS A 48 7.80 -13.61 -26.21
N GLN A 49 7.36 -12.36 -26.21
CA GLN A 49 7.63 -11.43 -27.29
C GLN A 49 9.05 -10.83 -27.15
N PRO A 50 9.72 -10.44 -28.25
CA PRO A 50 10.95 -9.67 -28.15
C PRO A 50 10.71 -8.40 -27.34
N ARG A 51 11.65 -8.05 -26.45
CA ARG A 51 11.57 -6.81 -25.68
C ARG A 51 11.64 -5.60 -26.63
N PRO A 52 10.65 -4.69 -26.62
CA PRO A 52 10.72 -3.45 -27.37
C PRO A 52 11.92 -2.61 -26.94
N ALA A 53 12.59 -1.97 -27.89
CA ALA A 53 13.76 -1.12 -27.66
C ALA A 53 13.85 0.00 -28.71
N GLY A 54 14.76 0.95 -28.50
CA GLY A 54 15.04 2.04 -29.44
C GLY A 54 13.82 2.91 -29.73
N ASP A 55 13.69 3.34 -30.99
CA ASP A 55 12.65 4.29 -31.42
C ASP A 55 11.22 3.77 -31.21
N ALA A 56 11.01 2.45 -31.36
CA ALA A 56 9.69 1.85 -31.16
C ALA A 56 9.24 1.97 -29.69
N LEU A 57 10.15 1.74 -28.75
CA LEU A 57 9.86 1.93 -27.32
C LEU A 57 9.69 3.41 -26.99
N ALA A 58 10.53 4.29 -27.53
CA ALA A 58 10.44 5.72 -27.28
C ALA A 58 9.11 6.31 -27.78
N ALA A 59 8.65 5.89 -28.96
CA ALA A 59 7.35 6.30 -29.51
C ALA A 59 6.18 5.79 -28.66
N ALA A 60 6.25 4.53 -28.22
CA ALA A 60 5.23 3.93 -27.35
C ALA A 60 5.17 4.60 -25.97
N ASP A 61 6.32 4.83 -25.32
CA ASP A 61 6.39 5.52 -24.03
C ASP A 61 5.83 6.94 -24.14
N LYS A 62 6.17 7.68 -25.20
CA LYS A 62 5.61 9.00 -25.46
C LYS A 62 4.08 8.95 -25.61
N SER A 63 3.57 8.06 -26.47
CA SER A 63 2.13 7.91 -26.73
C SER A 63 1.36 7.57 -25.45
N VAL A 64 1.86 6.60 -24.68
CA VAL A 64 1.25 6.20 -23.39
C VAL A 64 1.29 7.36 -22.40
N ARG A 65 2.42 8.05 -22.24
CA ARG A 65 2.51 9.19 -21.30
C ARG A 65 1.59 10.35 -21.70
N GLU A 66 1.46 10.64 -22.99
CA GLU A 66 0.52 11.65 -23.49
C GLU A 66 -0.93 11.24 -23.18
N LEU A 67 -1.29 9.98 -23.38
CA LEU A 67 -2.62 9.44 -23.08
C LEU A 67 -2.98 9.55 -21.58
N PHE A 68 -2.01 9.35 -20.69
CA PHE A 68 -2.22 9.37 -19.24
C PHE A 68 -1.79 10.66 -18.55
N ALA A 69 -1.36 11.69 -19.30
CA ALA A 69 -0.79 12.93 -18.76
C ALA A 69 -1.69 13.59 -17.69
N ASP A 70 -2.97 13.79 -18.00
CA ASP A 70 -3.94 14.41 -17.08
C ASP A 70 -4.18 13.58 -15.81
N ARG A 71 -4.07 12.25 -15.90
CA ARG A 71 -4.24 11.35 -14.76
C ARG A 71 -2.99 11.36 -13.89
N LEU A 72 -1.81 11.35 -14.50
CA LEU A 72 -0.54 11.50 -13.80
C LEU A 72 -0.47 12.86 -13.09
N GLU A 73 -0.89 13.95 -13.72
CA GLU A 73 -0.86 15.28 -13.12
C GLU A 73 -1.82 15.40 -11.91
N ARG A 74 -2.99 14.75 -11.99
CA ARG A 74 -3.96 14.70 -10.89
C ARG A 74 -3.52 13.79 -9.74
N ALA A 75 -2.81 12.71 -10.03
CA ALA A 75 -2.30 11.78 -9.04
C ALA A 75 -1.09 12.36 -8.28
N ARG A 76 -1.28 13.39 -7.46
CA ARG A 76 -0.15 14.08 -6.78
C ARG A 76 0.28 13.40 -5.49
N LEU A 77 -0.61 12.61 -4.88
CA LEU A 77 -0.34 11.90 -3.63
C LEU A 77 0.09 10.46 -3.93
N PRO A 78 0.92 9.84 -3.07
CA PRO A 78 1.31 8.44 -3.23
C PRO A 78 0.11 7.49 -3.33
N ALA A 79 -0.96 7.74 -2.56
CA ALA A 79 -2.17 6.91 -2.63
C ALA A 79 -2.88 6.99 -3.99
N ASP A 80 -2.86 8.16 -4.64
CA ASP A 80 -3.47 8.33 -5.96
C ASP A 80 -2.59 7.73 -7.05
N ARG A 81 -1.26 7.79 -6.90
CA ARG A 81 -0.29 7.08 -7.75
C ARG A 81 -0.47 5.57 -7.67
N ALA A 82 -0.65 5.02 -6.47
CA ALA A 82 -0.91 3.59 -6.28
C ALA A 82 -2.19 3.14 -7.01
N LYS A 83 -3.29 3.90 -6.88
CA LYS A 83 -4.54 3.62 -7.62
C LYS A 83 -4.33 3.66 -9.13
N LEU A 84 -3.67 4.72 -9.63
CA LEU A 84 -3.38 4.85 -11.05
C LEU A 84 -2.52 3.69 -11.56
N ALA A 85 -1.53 3.25 -10.78
CA ALA A 85 -0.71 2.10 -11.14
C ALA A 85 -1.53 0.81 -11.30
N CYS A 86 -2.47 0.55 -10.39
CA CYS A 86 -3.39 -0.59 -10.53
C CYS A 86 -4.26 -0.48 -11.79
N GLU A 87 -4.81 0.71 -12.07
CA GLU A 87 -5.61 0.95 -13.29
C GLU A 87 -4.78 0.72 -14.56
N LEU A 88 -3.52 1.18 -14.58
CA LEU A 88 -2.60 0.94 -15.69
C LEU A 88 -2.31 -0.56 -15.88
N LEU A 89 -2.16 -1.32 -14.80
CA LEU A 89 -1.97 -2.78 -14.85
C LEU A 89 -3.19 -3.51 -15.37
N GLU A 90 -4.39 -3.08 -15.00
CA GLU A 90 -5.64 -3.64 -15.50
C GLU A 90 -5.77 -3.40 -17.01
N ILE A 91 -5.48 -2.17 -17.47
CA ILE A 91 -5.49 -1.82 -18.89
C ILE A 91 -4.43 -2.64 -19.65
N ALA A 92 -3.23 -2.81 -19.09
CA ALA A 92 -2.17 -3.60 -19.71
C ALA A 92 -2.46 -5.11 -19.79
N GLN A 93 -3.40 -5.61 -18.99
CA GLN A 93 -3.83 -7.02 -19.00
C GLN A 93 -5.07 -7.26 -19.84
N ALA A 94 -5.84 -6.21 -20.16
CA ALA A 94 -7.03 -6.33 -20.98
C ALA A 94 -6.66 -6.95 -22.36
N PRO A 95 -7.45 -7.91 -22.86
CA PRO A 95 -7.30 -8.43 -24.21
C PRO A 95 -7.67 -7.33 -25.21
N ALA A 96 -6.68 -6.55 -25.60
CA ALA A 96 -6.79 -5.49 -26.58
C ALA A 96 -5.79 -5.75 -27.72
N ASP A 97 -6.12 -5.28 -28.91
CA ASP A 97 -5.23 -5.25 -30.09
C ASP A 97 -4.03 -4.31 -29.93
N SER A 98 -3.70 -3.92 -28.69
CA SER A 98 -2.57 -3.06 -28.35
C SER A 98 -1.26 -3.63 -28.88
N ILE A 99 -0.45 -2.77 -29.49
CA ILE A 99 0.83 -3.17 -30.06
C ILE A 99 1.77 -3.56 -28.92
N ALA A 100 2.59 -4.60 -29.13
CA ALA A 100 3.56 -5.11 -28.16
C ALA A 100 4.35 -4.02 -27.41
N ALA A 101 4.78 -2.97 -28.14
CA ALA A 101 5.52 -1.83 -27.62
C ALA A 101 4.68 -0.93 -26.69
N GLU A 102 3.42 -0.69 -27.01
CA GLU A 102 2.50 0.10 -26.19
C GLU A 102 2.17 -0.61 -24.88
N ARG A 103 1.89 -1.92 -24.96
CA ARG A 103 1.66 -2.74 -23.77
C ARG A 103 2.90 -2.79 -22.86
N TYR A 104 4.09 -2.90 -23.44
CA TYR A 104 5.34 -2.88 -22.68
C TYR A 104 5.57 -1.51 -22.01
N ALA A 105 5.40 -0.41 -22.76
CA ALA A 105 5.49 0.95 -22.23
C ALA A 105 4.47 1.21 -21.12
N LEU A 106 3.25 0.68 -21.25
CA LEU A 106 2.22 0.77 -20.23
C LEU A 106 2.60 0.04 -18.94
N LEU A 107 3.19 -1.16 -19.04
CA LEU A 107 3.72 -1.89 -17.88
C LEU A 107 4.89 -1.15 -17.21
N LEU A 108 5.77 -0.53 -17.99
CA LEU A 108 6.85 0.31 -17.46
C LEU A 108 6.31 1.52 -16.70
N LEU A 109 5.33 2.23 -17.28
CA LEU A 109 4.66 3.35 -16.62
C LEU A 109 3.91 2.90 -15.36
N ALA A 110 3.23 1.75 -15.40
CA ALA A 110 2.54 1.19 -14.24
C ALA A 110 3.53 0.91 -13.09
N ARG A 111 4.69 0.32 -13.40
CA ARG A 111 5.74 0.09 -12.40
C ARG A 111 6.29 1.38 -11.82
N GLU A 112 6.60 2.37 -12.65
CA GLU A 112 7.09 3.68 -12.19
C GLU A 112 6.07 4.36 -11.28
N THR A 113 4.81 4.38 -11.71
CA THR A 113 3.70 4.97 -10.95
C THR A 113 3.49 4.22 -9.63
N ALA A 114 3.63 2.89 -9.61
CA ALA A 114 3.55 2.08 -8.40
C ALA A 114 4.68 2.41 -7.41
N VAL A 115 5.91 2.59 -7.92
CA VAL A 115 7.07 3.00 -7.11
C VAL A 115 6.82 4.38 -6.47
N GLU A 116 6.35 5.36 -7.25
CA GLU A 116 5.96 6.68 -6.74
C GLU A 116 4.82 6.59 -5.72
N GLY A 117 3.89 5.67 -5.95
CA GLY A 117 2.79 5.36 -5.04
C GLY A 117 3.17 4.56 -3.79
N ARG A 118 4.42 4.10 -3.72
CA ARG A 118 4.92 3.17 -2.68
C ARG A 118 4.10 1.87 -2.61
N ASP A 119 3.53 1.46 -3.74
CA ASP A 119 2.78 0.22 -3.87
C ASP A 119 3.71 -0.90 -4.38
N ARG A 120 4.24 -1.67 -3.43
CA ARG A 120 5.12 -2.79 -3.73
C ARG A 120 4.42 -3.86 -4.56
N ALA A 121 3.17 -4.18 -4.24
CA ALA A 121 2.44 -5.24 -4.89
C ALA A 121 2.22 -4.89 -6.37
N ALA A 122 1.77 -3.67 -6.68
CA ALA A 122 1.62 -3.21 -8.04
C ALA A 122 2.97 -3.14 -8.79
N ALA A 123 4.04 -2.67 -8.14
CA ALA A 123 5.37 -2.62 -8.76
C ALA A 123 5.90 -4.01 -9.12
N PHE A 124 5.69 -5.00 -8.25
CA PHE A 124 6.11 -6.39 -8.47
C PHE A 124 5.23 -7.09 -9.51
N ALA A 125 3.91 -6.85 -9.49
CA ALA A 125 3.00 -7.33 -10.51
C ALA A 125 3.39 -6.83 -11.91
N ALA A 126 3.76 -5.54 -12.03
CA ALA A 126 4.27 -4.98 -13.29
C ALA A 126 5.54 -5.71 -13.77
N SER A 127 6.51 -5.91 -12.88
CA SER A 127 7.74 -6.66 -13.18
C SER A 127 7.47 -8.11 -13.56
N ARG A 128 6.50 -8.78 -12.93
CA ARG A 128 6.07 -10.13 -13.28
C ARG A 128 5.50 -10.19 -14.69
N LEU A 129 4.55 -9.31 -15.00
CA LEU A 129 3.91 -9.25 -16.32
C LEU A 129 4.92 -8.92 -17.43
N ILE A 130 5.91 -8.08 -17.15
CA ILE A 130 7.04 -7.85 -18.06
C ILE A 130 7.81 -9.16 -18.29
N ALA A 131 8.17 -9.87 -17.22
CA ALA A 131 8.95 -11.09 -17.32
C ALA A 131 8.20 -12.24 -18.00
N GLU A 132 6.89 -12.32 -17.82
CA GLU A 132 6.01 -13.31 -18.45
C GLU A 132 5.79 -13.00 -19.94
N GLY A 133 5.59 -11.72 -20.29
CA GLY A 133 5.22 -11.32 -21.65
C GLY A 133 6.39 -11.10 -22.61
N TYR A 134 7.58 -10.77 -22.10
CA TYR A 134 8.69 -10.27 -22.92
C TYR A 134 10.01 -10.97 -22.61
N MET A 135 10.89 -11.09 -23.60
CA MET A 135 12.26 -11.59 -23.40
C MET A 135 13.08 -10.67 -22.48
N PRO A 136 14.08 -11.20 -21.76
CA PRO A 136 15.00 -10.37 -20.97
C PRO A 136 15.83 -9.44 -21.88
N ALA A 137 16.35 -8.35 -21.31
CA ALA A 137 17.16 -7.38 -22.07
C ALA A 137 18.49 -7.97 -22.55
N ALA A 138 19.05 -8.89 -21.78
CA ALA A 138 20.25 -9.64 -22.13
C ALA A 138 19.91 -11.14 -22.17
N ALA A 139 20.61 -11.88 -23.02
CA ALA A 139 20.45 -13.33 -23.16
C ALA A 139 21.20 -14.08 -22.03
N ASP A 140 21.02 -13.61 -20.80
CA ASP A 140 21.67 -14.13 -19.60
C ASP A 140 21.02 -15.46 -19.18
N THR A 141 21.81 -16.33 -18.59
CA THR A 141 21.34 -17.56 -17.93
C THR A 141 20.51 -17.26 -16.68
N ALA A 142 19.76 -18.25 -16.20
CA ALA A 142 18.99 -18.10 -14.96
C ALA A 142 19.89 -17.76 -13.75
N ASP A 143 21.10 -18.32 -13.70
CA ASP A 143 22.07 -18.03 -12.64
C ASP A 143 22.58 -16.59 -12.71
N GLU A 144 22.94 -16.09 -13.90
CA GLU A 144 23.40 -14.71 -14.10
C GLU A 144 22.29 -13.70 -13.75
N GLN A 145 21.04 -13.99 -14.14
CA GLN A 145 19.90 -13.16 -13.77
C GLN A 145 19.65 -13.17 -12.26
N PHE A 146 19.80 -14.33 -11.60
CA PHE A 146 19.68 -14.43 -10.14
C PHE A 146 20.77 -13.61 -9.44
N ASP A 147 22.02 -13.70 -9.88
CA ASP A 147 23.13 -12.98 -9.27
C ASP A 147 22.96 -11.45 -9.46
N ALA A 148 22.54 -11.00 -10.64
CA ALA A 148 22.19 -9.61 -10.89
C ALA A 148 21.00 -9.13 -10.02
N ALA A 149 19.97 -9.97 -9.85
CA ALA A 149 18.85 -9.68 -8.95
C ALA A 149 19.29 -9.56 -7.49
N GLN A 150 20.21 -10.42 -7.04
CA GLN A 150 20.77 -10.39 -5.68
C GLN A 150 21.58 -9.11 -5.43
N GLU A 151 22.39 -8.68 -6.39
CA GLU A 151 23.14 -7.42 -6.28
C GLU A 151 22.20 -6.22 -6.13
N LEU A 152 21.17 -6.11 -6.99
CA LEU A 152 20.17 -5.06 -6.88
C LEU A 152 19.42 -5.10 -5.55
N TRP A 153 19.09 -6.30 -5.06
CA TRP A 153 18.41 -6.47 -3.78
C TRP A 153 19.27 -5.99 -2.60
N ARG A 154 20.55 -6.37 -2.56
CA ARG A 154 21.50 -5.93 -1.54
C ARG A 154 21.74 -4.42 -1.59
N LEU A 155 21.78 -3.85 -2.79
CA LEU A 155 21.86 -2.39 -2.95
C LEU A 155 20.61 -1.72 -2.39
N ALA A 156 19.42 -2.25 -2.66
CA ALA A 156 18.17 -1.73 -2.14
C ALA A 156 18.14 -1.73 -0.60
N GLU A 157 18.62 -2.80 0.05
CA GLU A 157 18.68 -2.91 1.52
C GLU A 157 19.59 -1.85 2.18
N ARG A 158 20.51 -1.26 1.42
CA ARG A 158 21.40 -0.19 1.91
C ARG A 158 20.82 1.21 1.71
N ILE A 159 19.73 1.34 0.95
CA ILE A 159 19.08 2.62 0.67
C ILE A 159 18.06 2.94 1.77
N ARG A 160 18.09 4.19 2.26
CA ARG A 160 17.13 4.68 3.27
C ARG A 160 15.84 5.24 2.67
N ASP A 161 15.89 5.74 1.45
CA ASP A 161 14.71 6.26 0.77
C ASP A 161 13.83 5.11 0.27
N ALA A 162 12.61 5.01 0.80
CA ALA A 162 11.71 3.91 0.52
C ALA A 162 11.32 3.82 -0.97
N GLY A 163 11.28 4.95 -1.69
CA GLY A 163 10.97 4.98 -3.12
C GLY A 163 12.12 4.41 -3.96
N GLN A 164 13.35 4.86 -3.70
CA GLN A 164 14.55 4.34 -4.35
C GLN A 164 14.81 2.87 -3.99
N GLN A 165 14.57 2.49 -2.74
CA GLN A 165 14.61 1.09 -2.32
C GLN A 165 13.62 0.26 -3.12
N LEU A 166 12.34 0.68 -3.19
CA LEU A 166 11.33 -0.05 -3.93
C LEU A 166 11.62 -0.10 -5.43
N LYS A 167 12.18 0.97 -6.01
CA LYS A 167 12.63 1.01 -7.41
C LYS A 167 13.63 -0.11 -7.71
N LEU A 168 14.66 -0.26 -6.87
CA LEU A 168 15.67 -1.32 -7.02
C LEU A 168 15.07 -2.71 -6.77
N GLN A 169 14.19 -2.85 -5.78
CA GLN A 169 13.51 -4.11 -5.51
C GLN A 169 12.62 -4.54 -6.66
N ALA A 170 11.91 -3.63 -7.31
CA ALA A 170 11.07 -3.93 -8.47
C ALA A 170 11.91 -4.35 -9.69
N ALA A 171 13.08 -3.72 -9.89
CA ALA A 171 14.03 -4.14 -10.92
C ALA A 171 14.62 -5.54 -10.63
N ALA A 172 14.99 -5.81 -9.37
CA ALA A 172 15.43 -7.13 -8.93
C ALA A 172 14.33 -8.18 -9.09
N ALA A 173 13.08 -7.85 -8.80
CA ALA A 173 11.93 -8.75 -8.96
C ALA A 173 11.76 -9.19 -10.42
N GLU A 174 11.91 -8.28 -11.39
CA GLU A 174 11.87 -8.62 -12.82
C GLU A 174 12.90 -9.71 -13.16
N LEU A 175 14.15 -9.54 -12.69
CA LEU A 175 15.23 -10.50 -12.91
C LEU A 175 14.98 -11.84 -12.21
N TYR A 176 14.46 -11.83 -10.98
CA TYR A 176 14.05 -13.06 -10.31
C TYR A 176 12.97 -13.80 -11.12
N TYR A 177 11.95 -13.09 -11.64
CA TYR A 177 10.91 -13.73 -12.45
C TYR A 177 11.46 -14.32 -13.76
N TYR A 178 12.47 -13.71 -14.36
CA TYR A 178 13.16 -14.32 -15.50
C TYR A 178 13.96 -15.57 -15.11
N ALA A 179 14.63 -15.54 -13.96
CA ALA A 179 15.49 -16.63 -13.50
C ALA A 179 14.70 -17.85 -13.02
N LEU A 180 13.58 -17.63 -12.32
CA LEU A 180 12.81 -18.66 -11.59
C LEU A 180 12.55 -19.97 -12.35
N PRO A 181 12.17 -19.97 -13.65
CA PRO A 181 11.95 -21.21 -14.40
C PRO A 181 13.20 -22.09 -14.53
N GLY A 182 14.39 -21.50 -14.50
CA GLY A 182 15.67 -22.20 -14.63
C GLY A 182 16.46 -22.37 -13.34
N LEU A 183 15.94 -21.89 -12.19
CA LEU A 183 16.57 -22.04 -10.89
C LEU A 183 16.12 -23.32 -10.17
N ASP A 184 17.00 -23.85 -9.33
CA ASP A 184 16.72 -24.93 -8.39
C ASP A 184 17.29 -24.66 -6.99
N GLY A 185 17.07 -25.62 -6.08
CA GLY A 185 17.64 -25.62 -4.74
C GLY A 185 17.44 -24.31 -3.96
N LEU A 186 18.51 -23.87 -3.29
CA LEU A 186 18.50 -22.68 -2.45
C LEU A 186 18.26 -21.39 -3.24
N LYS A 187 18.78 -21.29 -4.47
CA LYS A 187 18.61 -20.09 -5.31
C LYS A 187 17.14 -19.86 -5.65
N LYS A 188 16.42 -20.93 -6.04
CA LYS A 188 14.97 -20.87 -6.28
C LYS A 188 14.21 -20.41 -5.03
N VAL A 189 14.50 -20.99 -3.86
CA VAL A 189 13.85 -20.61 -2.60
C VAL A 189 14.08 -19.14 -2.25
N ILE A 190 15.29 -18.62 -2.46
CA ILE A 190 15.61 -17.21 -2.21
C ILE A 190 14.86 -16.30 -3.19
N ALA A 191 14.88 -16.62 -4.49
CA ALA A 191 14.17 -15.86 -5.51
C ALA A 191 12.66 -15.81 -5.21
N GLU A 192 12.04 -16.98 -4.97
CA GLU A 192 10.64 -17.10 -4.59
C GLU A 192 10.32 -16.29 -3.34
N LYS A 193 11.16 -16.33 -2.31
CA LYS A 193 10.96 -15.54 -1.09
C LYS A 193 10.99 -14.04 -1.37
N ASN A 194 11.94 -13.58 -2.19
CA ASN A 194 12.10 -12.15 -2.46
C ASN A 194 10.96 -11.59 -3.31
N VAL A 195 10.43 -12.37 -4.25
CA VAL A 195 9.29 -11.97 -5.10
C VAL A 195 7.94 -12.45 -4.60
N ALA A 196 7.90 -13.22 -3.51
CA ALA A 196 6.65 -13.58 -2.86
C ALA A 196 5.99 -12.29 -2.41
N ASP A 197 4.75 -12.09 -2.87
CA ASP A 197 3.89 -11.04 -2.36
C ASP A 197 3.85 -11.20 -0.84
N GLU A 198 4.42 -10.25 -0.11
CA GLU A 198 4.41 -10.22 1.36
C GLU A 198 3.01 -9.88 1.88
N VAL A 199 1.98 -10.59 1.40
CA VAL A 199 0.68 -10.72 2.04
C VAL A 199 0.86 -11.11 3.51
N LYS A 200 1.97 -11.72 3.93
CA LYS A 200 2.27 -11.96 5.36
C LYS A 200 2.66 -10.70 6.12
N GLU A 201 3.50 -9.84 5.56
CA GLU A 201 3.95 -8.62 6.25
C GLU A 201 2.88 -7.53 6.13
N THR A 202 2.25 -7.36 4.96
CA THR A 202 1.13 -6.44 4.75
C THR A 202 -0.10 -6.83 5.57
N ARG A 203 -0.40 -8.12 5.77
CA ARG A 203 -1.52 -8.58 6.62
C ARG A 203 -1.21 -8.49 8.10
N GLN A 204 0.06 -8.58 8.51
CA GLN A 204 0.45 -8.25 9.89
C GLN A 204 0.44 -6.75 10.13
N THR A 205 0.89 -5.92 9.19
CA THR A 205 0.86 -4.45 9.32
C THR A 205 -0.53 -3.88 9.12
N SER A 206 -1.37 -4.42 8.24
CA SER A 206 -2.77 -4.04 8.07
C SER A 206 -3.58 -4.49 9.26
N LYS A 207 -3.44 -5.74 9.73
CA LYS A 207 -4.09 -6.20 10.97
C LYS A 207 -3.62 -5.41 12.19
N LYS A 208 -2.33 -5.00 12.27
CA LYS A 208 -1.83 -4.09 13.32
C LYS A 208 -2.35 -2.66 13.16
N ARG A 209 -2.55 -2.16 11.93
CA ARG A 209 -3.09 -0.83 11.64
C ARG A 209 -4.59 -0.77 11.89
N ASP A 210 -5.36 -1.73 11.40
CA ASP A 210 -6.80 -1.87 11.63
C ASP A 210 -7.08 -2.12 13.12
N ALA A 211 -6.25 -2.94 13.79
CA ALA A 211 -6.31 -3.07 15.24
C ALA A 211 -5.95 -1.75 15.92
N LYS A 212 -4.93 -1.00 15.46
CA LYS A 212 -4.60 0.32 16.00
C LYS A 212 -5.75 1.32 15.81
N ASP A 213 -6.40 1.36 14.66
CA ASP A 213 -7.48 2.30 14.35
C ASP A 213 -8.77 1.94 15.12
N ALA A 214 -9.09 0.65 15.25
CA ALA A 214 -10.20 0.18 16.10
C ALA A 214 -9.95 0.48 17.58
N ASP A 215 -8.73 0.23 18.04
CA ASP A 215 -8.31 0.43 19.43
C ASP A 215 -8.21 1.92 19.80
N LEU A 216 -7.80 2.78 18.86
CA LEU A 216 -7.84 4.24 18.98
C LEU A 216 -9.28 4.75 19.10
N LYS A 217 -10.21 4.26 18.25
CA LYS A 217 -11.64 4.60 18.35
C LYS A 217 -12.22 4.18 19.69
N LEU A 218 -11.83 3.02 20.21
CA LEU A 218 -12.26 2.56 21.52
C LEU A 218 -11.74 3.47 22.64
N LEU A 219 -10.50 3.96 22.56
CA LEU A 219 -9.90 4.85 23.55
C LEU A 219 -10.66 6.17 23.72
N LEU A 220 -11.13 6.79 22.62
CA LEU A 220 -11.79 8.09 22.67
C LEU A 220 -13.07 8.08 23.51
N GLY A 221 -13.38 9.20 24.16
CA GLY A 221 -14.55 9.34 25.03
C GLY A 221 -14.20 9.25 26.52
N THR A 222 -15.21 9.04 27.36
CA THR A 222 -15.07 9.15 28.82
C THR A 222 -14.94 7.78 29.49
N TRP A 223 -14.01 7.69 30.43
CA TRP A 223 -13.67 6.47 31.17
C TRP A 223 -13.69 6.72 32.67
N VAL A 224 -14.17 5.74 33.43
CA VAL A 224 -13.98 5.67 34.89
C VAL A 224 -12.66 4.96 35.16
N VAL A 225 -11.69 5.67 35.74
CA VAL A 225 -10.38 5.13 36.09
C VAL A 225 -10.28 4.97 37.59
N LYS A 226 -9.90 3.77 38.04
CA LYS A 226 -9.63 3.44 39.44
C LYS A 226 -8.19 2.96 39.60
N SER A 227 -7.53 3.36 40.68
CA SER A 227 -6.19 2.88 41.03
C SER A 227 -6.23 2.00 42.28
N SER A 228 -5.26 1.09 42.42
CA SER A 228 -5.01 0.37 43.67
C SER A 228 -4.63 1.30 44.83
N GLY A 229 -4.12 2.50 44.54
CA GLY A 229 -3.78 3.55 45.52
C GLY A 229 -4.96 4.40 45.98
N GLY A 230 -6.21 4.02 45.68
CA GLY A 230 -7.42 4.70 46.17
C GLY A 230 -7.95 5.83 45.28
N TYR A 231 -7.24 6.23 44.22
CA TYR A 231 -7.79 7.14 43.22
C TYR A 231 -9.00 6.55 42.49
N ALA A 232 -10.06 7.35 42.32
CA ALA A 232 -11.17 7.08 41.41
C ALA A 232 -11.61 8.40 40.77
N GLY A 233 -11.75 8.43 39.44
CA GLY A 233 -12.21 9.62 38.73
C GLY A 233 -12.50 9.37 37.26
N ARG A 234 -13.16 10.33 36.59
CA ARG A 234 -13.45 10.26 35.15
C ARG A 234 -12.36 10.92 34.32
N TRP A 235 -11.89 10.24 33.28
CA TRP A 235 -10.94 10.76 32.28
C TRP A 235 -11.58 10.75 30.90
N THR A 236 -11.49 11.86 30.17
CA THR A 236 -12.01 11.99 28.81
C THR A 236 -10.84 12.12 27.82
N PHE A 237 -10.73 11.18 26.89
CA PHE A 237 -9.73 11.17 25.84
C PHE A 237 -10.28 11.83 24.57
N HIS A 238 -9.57 12.83 24.07
CA HIS A 238 -9.94 13.60 22.88
C HIS A 238 -9.07 13.21 21.67
N PRO A 239 -9.60 13.31 20.44
CA PRO A 239 -8.90 12.93 19.21
C PRO A 239 -7.66 13.80 18.91
N ASP A 240 -7.58 14.99 19.49
CA ASP A 240 -6.45 15.93 19.37
C ASP A 240 -5.22 15.52 20.21
N GLY A 241 -5.26 14.37 20.91
CA GLY A 241 -4.18 13.91 21.78
C GLY A 241 -4.27 14.43 23.21
N ARG A 242 -5.32 15.16 23.57
CA ARG A 242 -5.57 15.67 24.93
C ARG A 242 -6.36 14.67 25.77
N VAL A 243 -6.09 14.63 27.06
CA VAL A 243 -6.90 13.94 28.07
C VAL A 243 -7.24 14.88 29.21
N VAL A 244 -8.49 14.83 29.68
CA VAL A 244 -9.00 15.68 30.76
C VAL A 244 -9.57 14.82 31.88
N ALA A 245 -9.08 14.99 33.10
CA ALA A 245 -9.67 14.37 34.29
C ALA A 245 -10.73 15.28 34.92
N GLU A 246 -11.73 14.70 35.60
CA GLU A 246 -12.91 15.37 36.21
C GLU A 246 -12.59 16.56 37.13
N ARG A 247 -11.35 16.67 37.64
CA ARG A 247 -10.85 17.82 38.43
C ARG A 247 -10.06 18.85 37.61
N GLN A 248 -10.31 18.92 36.30
CA GLN A 248 -9.62 19.78 35.33
C GLN A 248 -8.10 19.57 35.20
N THR A 249 -7.55 18.48 35.73
CA THR A 249 -6.18 18.09 35.40
C THR A 249 -6.14 17.69 33.94
N THR A 250 -5.34 18.39 33.15
CA THR A 250 -5.16 18.08 31.73
C THR A 250 -3.83 17.40 31.50
N GLY A 251 -3.79 16.57 30.48
CA GLY A 251 -2.61 15.85 30.03
C GLY A 251 -2.64 15.63 28.54
N VAL A 252 -1.57 15.04 28.04
CA VAL A 252 -1.48 14.53 26.68
C VAL A 252 -1.40 13.02 26.73
N TRP A 253 -2.07 12.35 25.80
CA TRP A 253 -1.92 10.93 25.59
C TRP A 253 -1.15 10.64 24.32
N ARG A 254 -0.39 9.57 24.34
CA ARG A 254 0.38 9.04 23.22
C ARG A 254 0.08 7.58 23.06
N TYR A 255 0.05 7.16 21.80
CA TYR A 255 -0.25 5.80 21.42
C TYR A 255 1.02 5.07 21.04
N ASP A 256 1.37 4.03 21.78
CA ASP A 256 2.57 3.20 21.56
C ASP A 256 2.16 1.78 21.12
N ALA A 257 3.14 0.93 20.79
CA ALA A 257 2.93 -0.43 20.31
C ALA A 257 2.15 -1.30 21.33
N ASP A 258 2.48 -1.19 22.62
CA ASP A 258 1.96 -2.07 23.68
C ASP A 258 1.07 -1.35 24.70
N PHE A 259 1.06 -0.02 24.71
CA PHE A 259 0.29 0.77 25.67
C PHE A 259 -0.14 2.13 25.12
N VAL A 260 -1.16 2.71 25.74
CA VAL A 260 -1.46 4.14 25.68
C VAL A 260 -0.79 4.81 26.87
N LYS A 261 0.05 5.81 26.64
CA LYS A 261 0.70 6.57 27.70
C LYS A 261 0.04 7.91 27.89
N VAL A 262 -0.41 8.20 29.09
CA VAL A 262 -0.86 9.52 29.53
C VAL A 262 0.31 10.22 30.22
N ILE A 263 0.48 11.51 29.93
CA ILE A 263 1.43 12.39 30.61
C ILE A 263 0.65 13.62 31.05
N TRP A 264 0.49 13.79 32.37
CA TRP A 264 -0.18 14.95 32.93
C TRP A 264 0.73 16.17 32.93
N GLN A 265 0.13 17.36 33.03
CA GLN A 265 0.86 18.62 33.22
C GLN A 265 1.78 18.61 34.46
N SER A 266 1.46 17.82 35.48
CA SER A 266 2.31 17.64 36.66
C SER A 266 3.59 16.84 36.40
N GLY A 267 3.76 16.25 35.22
CA GLY A 267 4.84 15.33 34.88
C GLY A 267 4.61 13.89 35.33
N ALA A 268 3.53 13.62 36.07
CA ALA A 268 3.07 12.25 36.33
C ALA A 268 2.64 11.59 35.02
N TRP A 269 2.80 10.27 34.95
CA TRP A 269 2.43 9.51 33.77
C TRP A 269 1.76 8.21 34.14
N GLU A 270 0.94 7.70 33.24
CA GLU A 270 0.23 6.45 33.38
C GLU A 270 0.26 5.71 32.05
N THR A 271 0.18 4.39 32.11
CA THR A 271 0.02 3.55 30.93
C THR A 271 -1.26 2.75 31.03
N PHE A 272 -1.91 2.52 29.90
CA PHE A 272 -2.98 1.55 29.74
C PHE A 272 -2.54 0.50 28.74
N ALA A 273 -2.62 -0.78 29.13
CA ALA A 273 -2.24 -1.90 28.29
C ALA A 273 -3.14 -1.98 27.06
N ARG A 274 -2.53 -2.34 25.93
CA ARG A 274 -3.25 -2.67 24.70
C ARG A 274 -3.40 -4.19 24.56
N PRO A 275 -4.46 -4.69 23.90
CA PRO A 275 -5.59 -3.93 23.34
C PRO A 275 -6.49 -3.32 24.43
N ILE A 276 -7.05 -2.15 24.13
CA ILE A 276 -8.04 -1.43 24.93
C ILE A 276 -9.31 -2.27 25.02
N ASN A 277 -9.75 -2.48 26.24
CA ASN A 277 -10.98 -3.17 26.57
C ASN A 277 -11.94 -2.19 27.27
N PRO A 278 -13.07 -1.80 26.63
CA PRO A 278 -14.03 -0.87 27.24
C PRO A 278 -14.61 -1.38 28.57
N ASN A 279 -14.62 -2.69 28.79
CA ASN A 279 -15.14 -3.29 30.03
C ASN A 279 -14.09 -3.38 31.16
N GLY A 280 -12.84 -3.02 30.89
CA GLY A 280 -11.76 -3.14 31.87
C GLY A 280 -10.37 -3.17 31.23
N THR A 281 -9.81 -2.00 30.97
CA THR A 281 -8.42 -1.85 30.53
C THR A 281 -7.51 -1.70 31.74
N LYS A 282 -6.49 -2.55 31.84
CA LYS A 282 -5.48 -2.48 32.91
C LYS A 282 -4.41 -1.46 32.58
N GLY A 283 -3.83 -0.87 33.60
CA GLY A 283 -2.77 0.11 33.44
C GLY A 283 -1.84 0.19 34.64
N ASN A 284 -0.82 1.01 34.52
CA ASN A 284 0.11 1.30 35.60
C ASN A 284 0.24 2.81 35.79
N GLY A 285 0.27 3.24 37.04
CA GLY A 285 0.54 4.62 37.41
C GLY A 285 1.99 4.83 37.80
N GLY A 286 2.62 5.79 37.16
CA GLY A 286 3.98 6.25 37.43
C GLY A 286 3.97 7.65 38.02
N THR A 287 4.06 7.72 39.35
CA THR A 287 4.93 8.72 39.97
C THR A 287 6.27 8.02 40.26
N ALA A 288 7.30 8.70 40.73
CA ALA A 288 8.61 8.12 41.08
C ALA A 288 8.57 6.95 42.11
N ARG A 289 7.39 6.44 42.49
CA ARG A 289 7.17 5.20 43.24
C ARG A 289 6.42 4.22 42.36
N ALA A 290 7.14 3.22 41.84
CA ALA A 290 6.56 2.11 41.11
C ALA A 290 5.54 1.34 41.97
N GLY A 291 4.39 0.93 41.38
CA GLY A 291 3.50 -0.08 42.00
C GLY A 291 2.00 0.17 41.94
N ASN A 292 1.52 1.34 41.48
CA ASN A 292 0.07 1.57 41.36
C ASN A 292 -0.48 0.92 40.09
N THR A 293 -1.46 0.04 40.22
CA THR A 293 -2.19 -0.51 39.07
C THR A 293 -3.46 0.28 38.84
N LEU A 294 -3.85 0.41 37.58
CA LEU A 294 -5.05 1.11 37.13
C LEU A 294 -6.01 0.13 36.49
N ASN A 295 -7.30 0.42 36.62
CA ASN A 295 -8.37 -0.23 35.91
C ASN A 295 -9.33 0.83 35.36
N ALA A 296 -9.47 0.88 34.04
CA ALA A 296 -10.33 1.82 33.34
C ALA A 296 -11.53 1.10 32.71
N VAL A 297 -12.73 1.64 32.90
CA VAL A 297 -13.97 1.17 32.26
C VAL A 297 -14.60 2.32 31.49
N LYS A 298 -14.94 2.10 30.22
CA LYS A 298 -15.53 3.12 29.36
C LYS A 298 -16.96 3.38 29.79
N ILE A 299 -17.32 4.64 29.90
CA ILE A 299 -18.71 5.06 30.06
C ILE A 299 -19.32 5.00 28.66
N ALA A 300 -20.46 4.33 28.51
CA ALA A 300 -21.22 4.41 27.26
C ALA A 300 -21.49 5.89 26.98
N ASP A 301 -21.17 6.35 25.77
CA ASP A 301 -21.53 7.71 25.38
C ASP A 301 -23.05 7.82 25.58
N PRO A 302 -23.55 8.90 26.22
CA PRO A 302 -24.98 9.12 26.24
C PRO A 302 -25.42 9.14 24.77
N GLU A 303 -26.37 8.26 24.41
CA GLU A 303 -27.06 8.35 23.13
C GLU A 303 -27.41 9.82 22.93
N SER A 304 -26.96 10.39 21.80
CA SER A 304 -27.36 11.72 21.39
C SER A 304 -28.89 11.74 21.44
N PRO A 305 -29.52 12.57 22.29
CA PRO A 305 -30.96 12.60 22.37
C PRO A 305 -31.47 13.49 21.23
N ASP A 306 -31.58 12.92 20.03
CA ASP A 306 -32.37 13.46 18.91
C ASP A 306 -32.94 12.22 18.19
N ALA A 307 -34.22 11.87 18.29
CA ALA A 307 -35.41 12.62 17.86
C ALA A 307 -35.39 12.92 16.36
#